data_AF-A0A9D2FLN7-F1
#
_entry.id   AF-A0A9D2FLN7-F1
#
_cell.length_a   1.000
_cell.length_b   1.000
_cell.length_c   1.000
_cell.angle_alpha   90.00
_cell.angle_beta   90.00
_cell.angle_gamma   90.00
#
_symmetry.space_group_name_H-M   'P 1'
#
loop_
_entity.id
_entity.type
_entity.pdbx_description
1 polymer ?
#
loop_
_entity_poly.entity_id
_entity_poly.type
_entity_poly.pdbx_seq_one_letter_code
_entity_poly.pdbx_strand_id
1 'polypeptide(L)' 'MKRAIERSKLDRDTNIELVQTMWEQFCNLGIYEKNVVDTTNFSISDTVLVVKEKITNRACLLHK' A
#
# COMPACT_ATOMS: atom_id res chain seq x y z
N MET A 1 9.12 4.90 -2.54
CA MET A 1 9.35 6.36 -2.53
C MET A 1 8.99 7.09 -3.82
N LYS A 2 9.31 6.55 -5.02
CA LYS A 2 9.00 7.18 -6.32
C LYS A 2 7.59 7.76 -6.44
N ARG A 3 6.57 6.95 -6.11
CA ARG A 3 5.15 7.38 -6.14
C ARG A 3 4.82 8.56 -5.21
N ALA A 4 5.52 8.72 -4.09
CA ALA A 4 5.31 9.84 -3.18
C ALA A 4 5.84 11.15 -3.79
N ILE A 5 7.02 11.09 -4.39
CA ILE A 5 7.70 12.23 -5.01
C ILE A 5 6.96 12.72 -6.26
N GLU A 6 6.35 11.81 -7.03
CA GLU A 6 5.66 12.12 -8.28
C GLU A 6 4.22 12.65 -8.09
N ARG A 7 3.70 12.72 -6.87
CA ARG A 7 2.34 13.22 -6.61
C ARG A 7 2.27 14.74 -6.79
N SER A 8 1.38 15.19 -7.68
CA SER A 8 1.21 16.61 -8.01
C SER A 8 0.41 17.45 -7.01
N LYS A 9 -0.26 16.82 -6.03
CA LYS A 9 -1.20 17.52 -5.12
C LYS A 9 -0.49 18.42 -4.09
N LEU A 10 0.70 18.03 -3.65
CA LEU A 10 1.53 18.75 -2.69
C LEU A 10 2.93 18.92 -3.28
N ASP A 11 3.72 19.82 -2.73
CA ASP A 11 5.13 19.92 -3.11
C ASP A 11 5.90 18.65 -2.69
N ARG A 12 7.08 18.50 -3.28
CA ARG A 12 7.90 17.29 -3.11
C ARG A 12 8.29 17.06 -1.65
N ASP A 13 8.67 18.12 -0.93
CA ASP A 13 9.21 17.99 0.42
C ASP A 13 8.08 17.65 1.39
N THR A 14 6.92 18.31 1.27
CA THR A 14 5.71 17.96 2.04
C THR A 14 5.25 16.52 1.77
N ASN A 15 5.29 16.05 0.52
CA ASN A 15 4.95 14.65 0.22
C ASN A 15 5.93 13.65 0.88
N ILE A 16 7.22 13.97 0.94
CA ILE A 16 8.23 13.12 1.57
C ILE A 16 7.99 13.04 3.08
N GLU A 17 7.83 14.19 3.74
CA GLU A 17 7.57 14.28 5.18
C GLU A 17 6.29 13.53 5.56
N LEU A 18 5.22 13.69 4.78
CA LEU A 18 3.96 12.99 5.01
C LEU A 18 4.15 11.47 4.98
N VAL A 19 4.83 10.94 3.96
CA VAL A 19 5.04 9.49 3.82
C VAL A 19 5.94 8.95 4.93
N GLN A 20 6.98 9.69 5.32
CA GLN A 20 7.83 9.32 6.45
C GLN A 20 7.05 9.28 7.76
N THR A 21 6.23 10.31 8.03
CA THR A 21 5.40 10.39 9.23
C THR A 21 4.36 9.27 9.28
N MET A 22 3.72 8.98 8.15
CA MET A 22 2.72 7.90 8.08
C MET A 22 3.37 6.52 8.17
N TRP A 23 4.64 6.35 7.80
CA TRP A 23 5.29 5.03 7.77
C TRP A 23 5.19 4.31 9.10
N GLU A 24 5.42 5.01 10.21
CA GLU A 24 5.34 4.46 11.57
C GLU A 24 3.96 3.88 11.91
N GLN A 25 2.90 4.38 11.27
CA GLN A 25 1.53 3.91 11.48
C GLN A 25 1.22 2.64 10.68
N PHE A 26 1.96 2.37 9.60
CA PHE A 26 1.65 1.30 8.65
C PHE A 26 2.76 0.24 8.49
N CYS A 27 3.95 0.44 9.07
CA CYS A 27 5.06 -0.49 8.95
C CYS A 27 4.96 -1.71 9.88
N ASN A 28 3.97 -1.72 10.79
CA ASN A 28 3.68 -2.85 11.67
C ASN A 28 2.20 -2.84 12.08
N LEU A 29 1.39 -3.63 11.38
CA LEU A 29 -0.05 -3.82 11.60
C LEU A 29 -0.35 -5.03 12.51
N GLY A 30 0.67 -5.67 13.08
CA GLY A 30 0.52 -6.82 13.97
C GLY A 30 -0.19 -8.00 13.31
N ILE A 31 -1.33 -8.43 13.85
CA ILE A 31 -2.06 -9.60 13.34
C ILE A 31 -2.61 -9.41 11.91
N TYR A 32 -2.65 -8.17 11.44
CA TYR A 32 -3.15 -7.81 10.11
C TYR A 32 -2.06 -7.76 9.04
N GLU A 33 -0.80 -8.05 9.38
CA GLU A 33 0.29 -8.16 8.39
C GLU A 33 -0.04 -9.18 7.29
N LYS A 34 -0.72 -10.27 7.64
CA LYS A 34 -1.20 -11.27 6.67
C LYS A 34 -2.19 -10.71 5.63
N ASN A 35 -2.82 -9.57 5.92
CA ASN A 35 -3.77 -8.90 5.05
C ASN A 35 -3.10 -7.88 4.12
N VAL A 36 -1.83 -7.53 4.36
CA VAL A 36 -1.07 -6.56 3.55
C VAL A 36 -0.83 -7.13 2.15
N VAL A 37 -1.01 -6.27 1.15
CA VAL A 37 -0.68 -6.56 -0.25
C VAL A 37 0.43 -5.61 -0.67
N ASP A 38 1.66 -6.11 -0.75
CA ASP A 38 2.78 -5.32 -1.24
C ASP A 38 2.67 -5.16 -2.77
N THR A 39 2.59 -3.90 -3.20
CA THR A 39 2.48 -3.48 -4.61
C THR A 39 3.61 -2.53 -4.99
N THR A 40 4.69 -2.49 -4.21
CA THR A 40 5.80 -1.53 -4.38
C THR A 40 6.38 -1.60 -5.79
N ASN A 41 6.57 -2.81 -6.31
CA ASN A 41 7.21 -3.06 -7.60
C ASN A 41 6.22 -3.51 -8.70
N PHE A 42 4.92 -3.44 -8.44
CA PHE A 42 3.92 -3.88 -9.41
C PHE A 42 3.59 -2.79 -10.41
N SER A 43 3.32 -3.21 -11.65
CA SER A 43 2.60 -2.38 -12.60
C SER A 43 1.15 -2.18 -12.14
N ILE A 44 0.43 -1.27 -12.79
CA ILE A 44 -1.00 -1.09 -12.54
C ILE A 44 -1.77 -2.37 -12.85
N SER A 45 -1.45 -3.03 -13.98
CA SER A 45 -2.08 -4.29 -14.37
C SER A 45 -1.84 -5.42 -13.36
N ASP A 46 -0.60 -5.59 -12.89
CA ASP A 46 -0.27 -6.63 -11.91
C ASP A 46 -0.96 -6.35 -10.58
N THR A 47 -1.00 -5.08 -10.17
CA THR A 47 -1.74 -4.65 -8.97
C THR A 47 -3.21 -5.02 -9.07
N VAL A 48 -3.86 -4.76 -10.21
CA VAL A 48 -5.27 -5.12 -10.44
C VAL A 48 -5.47 -6.63 -10.37
N LEU A 49 -4.59 -7.43 -10.97
CA LEU A 49 -4.69 -8.88 -10.97
C LEU A 49 -4.58 -9.45 -9.55
N VAL A 50 -3.58 -9.01 -8.78
CA VAL A 50 -3.39 -9.48 -7.39
C VAL A 50 -4.55 -9.08 -6.49
N VAL A 51 -5.08 -7.85 -6.62
CA VAL A 51 -6.27 -7.43 -5.87
C VAL A 51 -7.46 -8.32 -6.19
N LYS A 52 -7.71 -8.60 -7.47
CA LYS A 52 -8.80 -9.51 -7.90
C LYS A 52 -8.61 -10.92 -7.34
N GLU A 53 -7.41 -11.47 -7.42
CA GLU A 53 -7.08 -12.79 -6.89
C GLU A 53 -7.35 -12.88 -5.37
N LYS A 54 -6.86 -11.91 -4.60
CA LYS A 54 -7.06 -11.86 -3.14
C LYS A 54 -8.54 -11.79 -2.76
N ILE A 55 -9.35 -11.07 -3.54
CA ILE A 55 -10.81 -10.98 -3.35
C ILE A 55 -11.49 -12.32 -3.67
N THR A 56 -11.21 -12.90 -4.84
CA THR A 56 -11.79 -14.18 -5.29
C THR A 56 -11.49 -15.30 -4.29
N ASN A 57 -10.25 -15.35 -3.80
CA ASN A 57 -9.79 -16.36 -2.85
C ASN A 57 -10.14 -16.04 -1.39
N ARG A 58 -10.82 -14.91 -1.12
CA ARG A 58 -11.16 -14.44 0.24
C ARG A 58 -9.96 -14.43 1.20
N ALA A 59 -8.78 -14.11 0.67
CA ALA A 59 -7.51 -14.30 1.36
C ALA A 59 -7.15 -13.17 2.35
N CYS A 60 -7.77 -11.99 2.24
CA CYS A 60 -7.49 -10.81 3.06
C CYS A 60 -8.71 -10.32 3.87
N LEU A 61 -9.61 -11.21 4.30
CA LEU A 61 -10.77 -10.83 5.13
C LEU A 61 -10.34 -10.44 6.56
N LEU A 62 -11.00 -9.43 7.13
CA LEU A 62 -10.76 -8.96 8.50
C LEU A 62 -11.55 -9.76 9.56
N HIS A 63 -12.65 -10.41 9.13
CA HIS A 63 -13.49 -11.29 9.94
C HIS A 63 -13.94 -12.47 9.06
N LYS A 64 -14.15 -13.63 9.69
CA LYS A 64 -14.68 -14.83 9.01
C LYS A 64 -16.19 -14.75 8.86
#